data_AF-A0A7R9YMW1-F1
#
_entry.id   AF-A0A7R9YMW1-F1
#
_cell.length_a   1.000
_cell.length_b   1.000
_cell.length_c   1.000
_cell.angle_alpha   90.00
_cell.angle_beta   90.00
_cell.angle_gamma   90.00
#
_symmetry.space_group_name_H-M   'P 1'
#
loop_
_entity.id
_entity.type
_entity.pdbx_description
1 polymer ?
#
loop_
_entity_poly.entity_id
_entity_poly.type
_entity_poly.pdbx_seq_one_letter_code
_entity_poly.pdbx_strand_id
1 'polypeptide(L)'
;MRMMVATSVVRNVATLVGADQEGKPLDESGPRRALLEQGRRWAAHVREPWIVLVLVGCYVFVTLVLGIPIVGLVARLLLRAAGVRAQLGWSLDEPLASADQHVGYTVLGFIVRLCDAAIYVFLGKLITWGSRLAGGRPLWARHGKRTLVIVESPTNHQMLEAFVSKLFAQSYSFCSLDVHGASGVDHFVHRFTHRVSRGVLIAVGRPDGRLCCLAKTEASLILACKQAAFIANPAYSMADDSGNAPEIVSLGHNPFKPAGVVSHIALPSSQRRRFVDELVYEKLHEVQGELTLKPTRVLNTITTRMLTELTSHGYRSLAHQALRGIEASVLFHAFKELPMGAHFIPREDRTRAVVPPPAANLIAAIRASSVMLRETAGPGSDDPHERLAFATKLDARTHEIQDRQLILQQFYEGRVAALERYISFCVMFHAMAAESSRPWLLRPWNIARSQSNLRVATTAAPVSASDASNDSETVLSETRIKLRLMAIKLRRIISHM
;
A
#
# COMPACT_ATOMS: atom_id res chain seq x y z
N MET A 1 -3.36 24.88 22.12
CA MET A 1 -2.55 24.27 21.04
C MET A 1 -1.07 24.63 21.10
N ARG A 2 -0.66 25.90 21.30
CA ARG A 2 0.76 26.32 21.39
C ARG A 2 1.63 25.51 22.39
N MET A 3 1.09 25.18 23.56
CA MET A 3 1.82 24.42 24.58
C MET A 3 1.92 22.92 24.29
N MET A 4 1.06 22.36 23.41
CA MET A 4 1.13 20.94 23.06
C MET A 4 2.22 20.65 22.03
N VAL A 5 2.56 21.60 21.14
CA VAL A 5 3.52 21.37 20.05
C VAL A 5 4.95 21.72 20.49
N ALA A 6 5.13 22.70 21.40
CA ALA A 6 6.43 23.05 21.98
C ALA A 6 7.05 21.96 22.84
N THR A 7 6.21 21.17 23.52
CA THR A 7 6.61 19.99 24.30
C THR A 7 6.11 18.69 23.67
N SER A 8 5.57 18.71 22.43
CA SER A 8 5.09 17.47 21.82
C SER A 8 6.25 16.51 21.66
N VAL A 9 6.10 15.34 22.26
CA VAL A 9 6.95 14.15 22.08
C VAL A 9 7.14 13.81 20.58
N VAL A 10 6.25 14.31 19.71
CA VAL A 10 6.17 14.00 18.27
C VAL A 10 6.65 15.19 17.42
N ARG A 11 7.97 15.33 17.30
CA ARG A 11 8.61 16.46 16.60
C ARG A 11 8.32 16.50 15.08
N ASN A 12 7.99 15.36 14.48
CA ASN A 12 7.73 15.28 13.03
C ASN A 12 6.39 15.93 12.62
N VAL A 13 5.46 16.17 13.55
CA VAL A 13 4.11 16.69 13.22
C VAL A 13 4.19 18.01 12.47
N ALA A 14 5.07 18.92 12.88
CA ALA A 14 5.25 20.20 12.21
C ALA A 14 5.63 20.02 10.74
N THR A 15 6.53 19.06 10.44
CA THR A 15 6.96 18.77 9.07
C THR A 15 5.86 18.14 8.22
N LEU A 16 4.98 17.34 8.82
CA LEU A 16 3.86 16.68 8.15
C LEU A 16 2.73 17.67 7.83
N VAL A 17 2.41 18.55 8.79
CA VAL A 17 1.39 19.60 8.62
C VAL A 17 1.92 20.73 7.72
N GLY A 18 3.22 21.02 7.78
CA GLY A 18 3.89 22.11 7.07
C GLY A 18 3.71 23.46 7.76
N ALA A 19 3.47 23.45 9.06
CA ALA A 19 3.44 24.64 9.88
C ALA A 19 4.20 24.39 11.17
N ASP A 20 4.96 25.37 11.62
CA ASP A 20 5.65 25.31 12.91
C ASP A 20 4.69 25.50 14.10
N GLN A 21 5.25 25.55 15.30
CA GLN A 21 4.51 25.73 16.54
C GLN A 21 3.83 27.11 16.65
N GLU A 22 4.34 28.09 15.91
CA GLU A 22 3.83 29.45 15.85
C GLU A 22 2.77 29.61 14.74
N GLY A 23 2.58 28.57 13.91
CA GLY A 23 1.70 28.58 12.75
C GLY A 23 2.35 29.20 11.50
N LYS A 24 3.66 29.47 11.52
CA LYS A 24 4.39 29.92 10.33
C LYS A 24 4.55 28.73 9.38
N PRO A 25 4.37 28.96 8.07
CA PRO A 25 4.56 27.90 7.09
C PRO A 25 6.02 27.42 7.13
N LEU A 26 6.19 26.12 7.16
CA LEU A 26 7.48 25.49 6.92
C LEU A 26 7.63 25.20 5.43
N ASP A 27 8.87 25.24 4.93
CA ASP A 27 9.16 24.83 3.55
C ASP A 27 8.59 23.44 3.27
N GLU A 28 8.15 23.23 2.03
CA GLU A 28 7.50 21.99 1.64
C GLU A 28 8.44 20.79 1.81
N SER A 29 8.29 20.10 2.94
CA SER A 29 9.00 18.86 3.22
C SER A 29 8.58 17.76 2.22
N GLY A 30 9.53 16.88 1.87
CA GLY A 30 9.27 15.75 0.96
C GLY A 30 8.04 14.92 1.34
N PRO A 31 7.89 14.49 2.62
CA PRO A 31 6.73 13.71 3.06
C PRO A 31 5.40 14.46 2.91
N ARG A 32 5.34 15.75 3.28
CA ARG A 32 4.11 16.56 3.14
C ARG A 32 3.72 16.70 1.67
N ARG A 33 4.67 17.01 0.79
CA ARG A 33 4.40 17.14 -0.64
C ARG A 33 3.81 15.85 -1.21
N ALA A 34 4.36 14.69 -0.84
CA ALA A 34 3.83 13.38 -1.23
C ALA A 34 2.39 13.16 -0.74
N LEU A 35 2.08 13.54 0.52
CA LEU A 35 0.72 13.46 1.07
C LEU A 35 -0.27 14.35 0.32
N LEU A 36 0.11 15.60 0.03
CA LEU A 36 -0.73 16.54 -0.70
C LEU A 36 -0.95 16.10 -2.15
N GLU A 37 0.09 15.62 -2.82
CA GLU A 37 0.01 15.11 -4.18
C GLU A 37 -0.89 13.88 -4.27
N GLN A 38 -0.74 12.92 -3.33
CA GLN A 38 -1.60 11.75 -3.26
C GLN A 38 -3.06 12.13 -2.97
N GLY A 39 -3.30 13.09 -2.06
CA GLY A 39 -4.63 13.63 -1.80
C GLY A 39 -5.27 14.26 -3.03
N ARG A 40 -4.51 15.07 -3.79
CA ARG A 40 -4.97 15.67 -5.07
C ARG A 40 -5.25 14.61 -6.14
N ARG A 41 -4.43 13.55 -6.21
CA ARG A 41 -4.67 12.41 -7.10
C ARG A 41 -6.01 11.75 -6.78
N TRP A 42 -6.27 11.46 -5.50
CA TRP A 42 -7.57 10.91 -5.07
C TRP A 42 -8.75 11.85 -5.30
N ALA A 43 -8.57 13.17 -5.13
CA ALA A 43 -9.60 14.15 -5.49
C ALA A 43 -10.00 14.07 -6.97
N ALA A 44 -9.05 13.78 -7.85
CA ALA A 44 -9.33 13.60 -9.28
C ALA A 44 -10.22 12.37 -9.55
N HIS A 45 -10.15 11.32 -8.72
CA HIS A 45 -11.06 10.16 -8.79
C HIS A 45 -12.45 10.48 -8.25
N VAL A 46 -12.55 11.30 -7.20
CA VAL A 46 -13.82 11.71 -6.58
C VAL A 46 -14.58 12.71 -7.46
N ARG A 47 -13.89 13.65 -8.12
CA ARG A 47 -14.51 14.64 -9.01
C ARG A 47 -14.87 14.10 -10.40
N GLU A 48 -14.33 12.95 -10.78
CA GLU A 48 -14.50 12.36 -12.11
C GLU A 48 -15.97 12.32 -12.56
N PRO A 49 -16.95 11.84 -11.76
CA PRO A 49 -18.34 11.78 -12.20
C PRO A 49 -18.91 13.16 -12.57
N TRP A 50 -18.57 14.19 -11.80
CA TRP A 50 -19.01 15.56 -12.08
C TRP A 50 -18.37 16.15 -13.34
N ILE A 51 -17.05 15.97 -13.50
CA ILE A 51 -16.33 16.44 -14.69
C ILE A 51 -16.90 15.78 -15.95
N VAL A 52 -17.14 14.47 -15.90
CA VAL A 52 -17.76 13.73 -17.01
C VAL A 52 -19.16 14.27 -17.31
N LEU A 53 -19.97 14.51 -16.28
CA LEU A 53 -21.32 15.07 -16.47
C LEU A 53 -21.30 16.45 -17.14
N VAL A 54 -20.40 17.35 -16.70
CA VAL A 54 -20.23 18.68 -17.32
C VAL A 54 -19.79 18.55 -18.77
N LEU A 55 -18.82 17.70 -19.07
CA LEU A 55 -18.34 17.49 -20.45
C LEU A 55 -19.40 16.87 -21.36
N VAL A 56 -20.20 15.92 -20.86
CA VAL A 56 -21.37 15.38 -21.55
C VAL A 56 -22.37 16.50 -21.84
N GLY A 57 -22.68 17.34 -20.85
CA GLY A 57 -23.58 18.48 -20.99
C GLY A 57 -23.10 19.48 -22.04
N CYS A 58 -21.81 19.85 -22.00
CA CYS A 58 -21.19 20.73 -23.00
C CYS A 58 -21.26 20.12 -24.40
N TYR A 59 -20.95 18.84 -24.54
CA TYR A 59 -21.04 18.14 -25.82
C TYR A 59 -22.47 18.19 -26.37
N VAL A 60 -23.45 17.77 -25.57
CA VAL A 60 -24.86 17.74 -25.99
C VAL A 60 -25.36 19.15 -26.32
N PHE A 61 -24.99 20.15 -25.53
CA PHE A 61 -25.34 21.55 -25.81
C PHE A 61 -24.78 22.01 -27.16
N VAL A 62 -23.49 21.79 -27.41
CA VAL A 62 -22.84 22.18 -28.67
C VAL A 62 -23.48 21.46 -29.86
N THR A 63 -23.70 20.15 -29.76
CA THR A 63 -24.23 19.38 -30.89
C THR A 63 -25.71 19.64 -31.16
N LEU A 64 -26.52 19.89 -30.13
CA LEU A 64 -27.93 20.26 -30.27
C LEU A 64 -28.09 21.68 -30.80
N VAL A 65 -27.37 22.66 -30.23
CA VAL A 65 -27.49 24.07 -30.64
C VAL A 65 -26.98 24.26 -32.07
N LEU A 66 -25.90 23.59 -32.46
CA LEU A 66 -25.39 23.66 -33.83
C LEU A 66 -26.16 22.75 -34.79
N GLY A 67 -26.91 21.75 -34.30
CA GLY A 67 -27.59 20.75 -35.13
C GLY A 67 -26.64 19.84 -35.91
N ILE A 68 -25.39 19.69 -35.45
CA ILE A 68 -24.34 18.95 -36.16
C ILE A 68 -24.02 17.64 -35.42
N PRO A 69 -24.53 16.48 -35.88
CA PRO A 69 -24.06 15.20 -35.38
C PRO A 69 -22.64 14.93 -35.87
N ILE A 70 -21.75 14.50 -34.99
CA ILE A 70 -20.30 14.41 -35.28
C ILE A 70 -19.99 13.30 -36.27
N VAL A 71 -20.56 12.10 -36.12
CA VAL A 71 -20.31 11.00 -37.08
C VAL A 71 -20.91 11.37 -38.42
N GLY A 72 -22.11 11.93 -38.44
CA GLY A 72 -22.70 12.51 -39.65
C GLY A 72 -21.85 13.62 -40.29
N LEU A 73 -21.15 14.45 -39.51
CA LEU A 73 -20.22 15.45 -40.05
C LEU A 73 -18.99 14.78 -40.67
N VAL A 74 -18.35 13.85 -39.94
CA VAL A 74 -17.16 13.14 -40.41
C VAL A 74 -17.47 12.32 -41.67
N ALA A 75 -18.59 11.60 -41.70
CA ALA A 75 -19.02 10.84 -42.87
C ALA A 75 -19.26 11.75 -44.09
N ARG A 76 -19.89 12.92 -43.90
CA ARG A 76 -20.07 13.91 -44.97
C ARG A 76 -18.74 14.47 -45.47
N LEU A 77 -17.79 14.73 -44.58
CA LEU A 77 -16.44 15.21 -44.96
C LEU A 77 -15.67 14.15 -45.74
N LEU A 78 -15.73 12.88 -45.32
CA LEU A 78 -15.08 11.76 -46.01
C LEU A 78 -15.69 11.51 -47.41
N LEU A 79 -17.01 11.54 -47.55
CA LEU A 79 -17.65 11.41 -48.87
C LEU A 79 -17.30 12.57 -49.82
N ARG A 80 -17.25 13.80 -49.30
CA ARG A 80 -16.81 14.96 -50.07
C ARG A 80 -15.34 14.83 -50.51
N ALA A 81 -14.47 14.35 -49.63
CA ALA A 81 -13.07 14.09 -49.96
C ALA A 81 -12.91 12.99 -51.02
N ALA A 82 -13.80 12.00 -51.03
CA ALA A 82 -13.87 10.96 -52.05
C ALA A 82 -14.54 11.42 -53.38
N GLY A 83 -14.91 12.69 -53.51
CA GLY A 83 -15.56 13.24 -54.71
C GLY A 83 -17.05 12.88 -54.86
N VAL A 84 -17.64 12.24 -53.86
CA VAL A 84 -19.04 11.82 -53.89
C VAL A 84 -19.93 12.97 -53.41
N ARG A 85 -20.76 13.51 -54.31
CA ARG A 85 -21.74 14.59 -53.99
C ARG A 85 -23.06 14.06 -53.40
N ALA A 86 -23.06 12.86 -52.82
CA ALA A 86 -24.24 12.30 -52.18
C ALA A 86 -24.54 13.01 -50.86
N GLN A 87 -25.81 13.32 -50.62
CA GLN A 87 -26.28 13.71 -49.31
C GLN A 87 -26.57 12.44 -48.51
N LEU A 88 -25.95 12.26 -47.34
CA LEU A 88 -26.32 11.21 -46.38
C LEU A 88 -27.59 11.68 -45.64
N GLY A 89 -28.72 11.69 -46.34
CA GLY A 89 -29.99 12.16 -45.82
C GLY A 89 -30.90 10.98 -45.47
N TRP A 90 -30.95 10.61 -44.20
CA TRP A 90 -32.06 9.81 -43.68
C TRP A 90 -32.67 10.55 -42.48
N SER A 91 -33.95 10.90 -42.60
CA SER A 91 -34.74 11.54 -41.56
C SER A 91 -36.14 10.98 -41.59
N LEU A 92 -36.70 10.65 -40.43
CA LEU A 92 -38.11 10.31 -40.28
C LEU A 92 -39.02 11.52 -40.52
N ASP A 93 -38.53 12.72 -40.20
CA ASP A 93 -39.29 13.97 -40.30
C ASP A 93 -39.39 14.47 -41.75
N GLU A 94 -38.43 14.09 -42.60
CA GLU A 94 -38.38 14.47 -44.01
C GLU A 94 -38.12 13.25 -44.91
N PRO A 95 -39.10 12.33 -45.05
CA PRO A 95 -38.93 11.12 -45.86
C PRO A 95 -38.65 11.46 -47.33
N LEU A 96 -39.19 12.58 -47.82
CA LEU A 96 -39.00 13.07 -49.19
C LEU A 96 -37.55 13.48 -49.49
N ALA A 97 -36.75 13.86 -48.49
CA ALA A 97 -35.34 14.19 -48.69
C ALA A 97 -34.49 12.98 -49.11
N SER A 98 -35.02 11.76 -48.93
CA SER A 98 -34.39 10.50 -49.34
C SER A 98 -34.93 9.91 -50.66
N ALA A 99 -35.94 10.55 -51.27
CA ALA A 99 -36.62 10.01 -52.45
C ALA A 99 -35.73 9.92 -53.69
N ASP A 100 -34.80 10.88 -53.85
CA ASP A 100 -33.90 10.95 -55.02
C ASP A 100 -32.56 10.23 -54.78
N GLN A 101 -32.36 9.61 -53.62
CA GLN A 101 -31.09 8.97 -53.26
C GLN A 101 -31.09 7.47 -53.59
N HIS A 102 -29.96 6.98 -54.10
CA HIS A 102 -29.78 5.54 -54.29
C HIS A 102 -29.89 4.82 -52.95
N VAL A 103 -30.61 3.68 -52.92
CA VAL A 103 -30.93 2.89 -51.71
C VAL A 103 -29.70 2.65 -50.82
N GLY A 104 -28.53 2.41 -51.43
CA GLY A 104 -27.27 2.22 -50.70
C GLY A 104 -26.86 3.43 -49.84
N TYR A 105 -27.03 4.66 -50.32
CA TYR A 105 -26.72 5.87 -49.54
C TYR A 105 -27.74 6.10 -48.42
N THR A 106 -29.00 5.73 -48.63
CA THR A 106 -30.06 5.78 -47.61
C THR A 106 -29.74 4.81 -46.46
N VAL A 107 -29.35 3.57 -46.78
CA VAL A 107 -28.93 2.57 -45.77
C VAL A 107 -27.68 3.03 -45.02
N LEU A 108 -26.68 3.58 -45.73
CA LEU A 108 -25.47 4.11 -45.10
C LEU A 108 -25.81 5.30 -44.18
N GLY A 109 -26.69 6.21 -44.61
CA GLY A 109 -27.17 7.33 -43.81
C GLY A 109 -27.85 6.87 -42.53
N PHE A 110 -28.70 5.84 -42.61
CA PHE A 110 -29.32 5.22 -41.44
C PHE A 110 -28.28 4.63 -40.47
N ILE A 111 -27.28 3.89 -40.96
CA ILE A 111 -26.21 3.32 -40.12
C ILE A 111 -25.42 4.42 -39.43
N VAL A 112 -25.05 5.50 -40.14
CA VAL A 112 -24.33 6.64 -39.56
C VAL A 112 -25.14 7.29 -38.45
N ARG A 113 -26.45 7.48 -38.64
CA ARG A 113 -27.36 8.02 -37.61
C ARG A 113 -27.49 7.08 -36.42
N LEU A 114 -27.52 5.76 -36.64
CA LEU A 114 -27.53 4.76 -35.58
C LEU A 114 -26.22 4.80 -34.77
N CYS A 115 -25.07 4.98 -35.43
CA CYS A 115 -23.79 5.18 -34.78
C CYS A 115 -23.75 6.48 -33.96
N ASP A 116 -24.26 7.60 -34.50
CA ASP A 116 -24.39 8.85 -33.75
C ASP A 116 -25.26 8.64 -32.50
N ALA A 117 -26.42 8.00 -32.64
CA ALA A 117 -27.32 7.70 -31.52
C ALA A 117 -26.62 6.82 -30.48
N ALA A 118 -25.87 5.79 -30.89
CA ALA A 118 -25.09 4.95 -30.00
C ALA A 118 -24.02 5.77 -29.25
N ILE A 119 -23.33 6.69 -29.92
CA ILE A 119 -22.37 7.60 -29.26
C ILE A 119 -23.07 8.46 -28.21
N TYR A 120 -24.26 9.02 -28.49
CA TYR A 120 -25.02 9.78 -27.48
C TYR A 120 -25.40 8.93 -26.27
N VAL A 121 -25.88 7.70 -26.49
CA VAL A 121 -26.25 6.77 -25.40
C VAL A 121 -25.03 6.44 -24.53
N PHE A 122 -23.87 6.21 -25.15
CA PHE A 122 -22.64 5.82 -24.43
C PHE A 122 -21.70 6.99 -24.13
N LEU A 123 -22.12 8.23 -24.36
CA LEU A 123 -21.24 9.41 -24.33
C LEU A 123 -20.53 9.58 -22.98
N GLY A 124 -21.28 9.44 -21.88
CA GLY A 124 -20.70 9.52 -20.53
C GLY A 124 -19.61 8.47 -20.30
N LYS A 125 -19.78 7.27 -20.85
CA LYS A 125 -18.77 6.21 -20.77
C LYS A 125 -17.55 6.51 -21.63
N LEU A 126 -17.75 6.99 -22.86
CA LEU A 126 -16.67 7.37 -23.78
C LEU A 126 -15.82 8.52 -23.22
N ILE A 127 -16.46 9.57 -22.69
CA ILE A 127 -15.76 10.70 -22.05
C ILE A 127 -15.03 10.25 -20.77
N THR A 128 -15.62 9.34 -20.00
CA THR A 128 -14.92 8.72 -18.86
C THR A 128 -13.65 8.01 -19.32
N TRP A 129 -13.71 7.20 -20.39
CA TRP A 129 -12.51 6.54 -20.91
C TRP A 129 -11.49 7.53 -21.46
N GLY A 130 -11.91 8.54 -22.22
CA GLY A 130 -11.02 9.58 -22.74
C GLY A 130 -10.31 10.35 -21.63
N SER A 131 -11.05 10.79 -20.61
CA SER A 131 -10.48 11.50 -19.46
C SER A 131 -9.50 10.65 -18.64
N ARG A 132 -9.77 9.33 -18.52
CA ARG A 132 -8.87 8.40 -17.85
C ARG A 132 -7.64 8.10 -18.67
N LEU A 133 -7.78 7.93 -19.99
CA LEU A 133 -6.66 7.76 -20.91
C LEU A 133 -5.72 8.97 -20.85
N ALA A 134 -6.29 10.19 -20.94
CA ALA A 134 -5.53 11.43 -20.84
C ALA A 134 -4.85 11.61 -19.46
N GLY A 135 -5.44 11.06 -18.41
CA GLY A 135 -4.89 11.12 -17.05
C GLY A 135 -4.01 9.95 -16.64
N GLY A 136 -3.72 8.98 -17.53
CA GLY A 136 -2.97 7.77 -17.19
C GLY A 136 -3.65 6.90 -16.12
N ARG A 137 -4.99 6.83 -16.12
CA ARG A 137 -5.81 6.14 -15.11
C ARG A 137 -6.42 4.85 -15.67
N PRO A 138 -6.74 3.88 -14.80
CA PRO A 138 -7.37 2.61 -15.18
C PRO A 138 -8.70 2.80 -15.92
N LEU A 139 -8.75 2.44 -17.21
CA LEU A 139 -9.94 2.61 -18.07
C LEU A 139 -11.18 1.86 -17.54
N TRP A 140 -10.97 0.68 -16.98
CA TRP A 140 -12.04 -0.23 -16.56
C TRP A 140 -12.44 -0.12 -15.09
N ALA A 141 -11.94 0.88 -14.36
CA ALA A 141 -12.41 1.16 -13.00
C ALA A 141 -13.93 1.45 -12.99
N ARG A 142 -14.62 1.10 -11.90
CA ARG A 142 -16.06 1.36 -11.78
C ARG A 142 -16.33 2.87 -11.95
N HIS A 143 -17.46 3.20 -12.58
CA HIS A 143 -17.94 4.58 -12.71
C HIS A 143 -18.91 4.90 -11.58
N GLY A 144 -18.99 6.17 -11.19
CA GLY A 144 -19.90 6.66 -10.15
C GLY A 144 -19.22 6.90 -8.81
N LYS A 145 -19.98 6.72 -7.73
CA LYS A 145 -19.55 7.02 -6.35
C LYS A 145 -18.33 6.19 -5.97
N ARG A 146 -17.35 6.85 -5.33
CA ARG A 146 -16.12 6.22 -4.87
C ARG A 146 -16.31 5.71 -3.44
N THR A 147 -15.65 4.59 -3.15
CA THR A 147 -15.57 4.03 -1.80
C THR A 147 -14.13 4.15 -1.32
N LEU A 148 -13.96 4.68 -0.11
CA LEU A 148 -12.70 4.77 0.61
C LEU A 148 -12.73 3.84 1.81
N VAL A 149 -11.80 2.89 1.86
CA VAL A 149 -11.59 2.01 3.01
C VAL A 149 -10.32 2.45 3.74
N ILE A 150 -10.46 2.81 5.01
CA ILE A 150 -9.37 3.23 5.88
C ILE A 150 -8.99 2.04 6.77
N VAL A 151 -7.76 1.57 6.59
CA VAL A 151 -7.19 0.42 7.29
C VAL A 151 -6.12 0.92 8.25
N GLU A 152 -6.43 0.97 9.55
CA GLU A 152 -5.53 1.46 10.60
C GLU A 152 -5.78 0.69 11.90
N SER A 153 -5.09 1.02 12.98
CA SER A 153 -5.45 0.64 14.34
C SER A 153 -6.91 1.02 14.66
N PRO A 154 -7.56 0.27 15.57
CA PRO A 154 -8.98 0.44 15.90
C PRO A 154 -9.41 1.89 16.19
N THR A 155 -8.62 2.60 16.98
CA THR A 155 -8.95 3.99 17.38
C THR A 155 -8.82 4.95 16.21
N ASN A 156 -7.72 4.88 15.46
CA ASN A 156 -7.46 5.83 14.39
C ASN A 156 -8.39 5.64 13.21
N HIS A 157 -8.71 4.41 12.80
CA HIS A 157 -9.58 4.22 11.64
C HIS A 157 -10.98 4.78 11.91
N GLN A 158 -11.49 4.67 13.15
CA GLN A 158 -12.79 5.26 13.54
C GLN A 158 -12.73 6.78 13.53
N MET A 159 -11.66 7.36 14.07
CA MET A 159 -11.47 8.82 14.05
C MET A 159 -11.32 9.37 12.63
N LEU A 160 -10.58 8.67 11.76
CA LEU A 160 -10.39 9.05 10.37
C LEU A 160 -11.68 8.89 9.56
N GLU A 161 -12.44 7.82 9.77
CA GLU A 161 -13.74 7.62 9.15
C GLU A 161 -14.71 8.76 9.48
N ALA A 162 -14.80 9.15 10.76
CA ALA A 162 -15.61 10.28 11.20
C ALA A 162 -15.09 11.61 10.63
N PHE A 163 -13.77 11.79 10.55
CA PHE A 163 -13.15 12.99 9.99
C PHE A 163 -13.47 13.15 8.50
N VAL A 164 -13.23 12.12 7.68
CA VAL A 164 -13.49 12.18 6.23
C VAL A 164 -14.99 12.32 5.95
N SER A 165 -15.84 11.61 6.70
CA SER A 165 -17.30 11.76 6.59
C SER A 165 -17.75 13.21 6.83
N LYS A 166 -17.12 13.91 7.80
CA LYS A 166 -17.40 15.33 8.05
C LYS A 166 -16.90 16.24 6.92
N LEU A 167 -15.70 15.99 6.38
CA LEU A 167 -15.16 16.77 5.25
C LEU A 167 -16.07 16.72 4.00
N PHE A 168 -16.74 15.59 3.78
CA PHE A 168 -17.65 15.38 2.65
C PHE A 168 -19.13 15.56 3.01
N ALA A 169 -19.47 15.99 4.23
CA ALA A 169 -20.86 16.12 4.67
C ALA A 169 -21.68 17.15 3.88
N GLN A 170 -21.03 18.16 3.31
CA GLN A 170 -21.64 19.15 2.41
C GLN A 170 -21.36 18.89 0.92
N SER A 171 -20.73 17.77 0.59
CA SER A 171 -20.41 17.44 -0.79
C SER A 171 -21.69 17.19 -1.60
N TYR A 172 -21.67 17.59 -2.87
CA TYR A 172 -22.72 17.23 -3.80
C TYR A 172 -22.72 15.71 -4.01
N SER A 173 -23.90 15.13 -4.26
CA SER A 173 -24.06 13.67 -4.44
C SER A 173 -23.07 13.07 -5.45
N PHE A 174 -22.79 13.78 -6.56
CA PHE A 174 -21.83 13.35 -7.59
C PHE A 174 -20.35 13.38 -7.16
N CYS A 175 -20.01 14.14 -6.12
CA CYS A 175 -18.68 14.22 -5.51
C CYS A 175 -18.66 13.58 -4.11
N SER A 176 -19.68 12.81 -3.76
CA SER A 176 -19.78 12.15 -2.47
C SER A 176 -18.88 10.91 -2.39
N LEU A 177 -18.53 10.53 -1.17
CA LEU A 177 -17.62 9.42 -0.88
C LEU A 177 -18.28 8.50 0.16
N ASP A 178 -18.26 7.19 -0.09
CA ASP A 178 -18.57 6.20 0.94
C ASP A 178 -17.30 5.89 1.72
N VAL A 179 -17.33 6.15 3.03
CA VAL A 179 -16.17 5.96 3.90
C VAL A 179 -16.41 4.78 4.81
N HIS A 180 -15.40 3.92 4.93
CA HIS A 180 -15.42 2.77 5.81
C HIS A 180 -14.11 2.64 6.57
N GLY A 181 -14.15 2.30 7.85
CA GLY A 181 -12.97 2.00 8.66
C GLY A 181 -12.86 0.51 9.02
N ALA A 182 -11.65 -0.03 9.05
CA ALA A 182 -11.38 -1.37 9.54
C ALA A 182 -10.00 -1.50 10.20
N SER A 183 -9.91 -2.41 11.17
CA SER A 183 -8.62 -2.88 11.69
C SER A 183 -7.93 -3.74 10.65
N GLY A 184 -6.70 -3.39 10.27
CA GLY A 184 -5.93 -4.13 9.25
C GLY A 184 -5.53 -5.55 9.66
N VAL A 185 -5.42 -5.81 10.96
CA VAL A 185 -4.97 -7.11 11.50
C VAL A 185 -6.13 -8.11 11.62
N ASP A 186 -7.36 -7.62 11.75
CA ASP A 186 -8.50 -8.44 12.16
C ASP A 186 -9.68 -8.25 11.19
N HIS A 187 -10.28 -7.07 11.19
CA HIS A 187 -11.54 -6.84 10.50
C HIS A 187 -11.42 -6.64 8.98
N PHE A 188 -10.30 -6.11 8.47
CA PHE A 188 -10.20 -5.67 7.09
C PHE A 188 -10.43 -6.81 6.09
N VAL A 189 -9.79 -7.95 6.30
CA VAL A 189 -9.95 -9.13 5.44
C VAL A 189 -11.40 -9.59 5.48
N HIS A 190 -11.94 -9.86 6.66
CA HIS A 190 -13.26 -10.48 6.78
C HIS A 190 -14.42 -9.54 6.40
N ARG A 191 -14.33 -8.24 6.72
CA ARG A 191 -15.43 -7.29 6.48
C ARG A 191 -15.41 -6.63 5.12
N PHE A 192 -14.24 -6.45 4.51
CA PHE A 192 -14.12 -5.59 3.33
C PHE A 192 -13.56 -6.27 2.09
N THR A 193 -12.76 -7.33 2.17
CA THR A 193 -12.20 -7.94 0.95
C THR A 193 -13.28 -8.42 -0.02
N HIS A 194 -14.38 -9.00 0.46
CA HIS A 194 -15.52 -9.36 -0.39
C HIS A 194 -16.27 -8.16 -1.02
N ARG A 195 -16.00 -6.93 -0.57
CA ARG A 195 -16.56 -5.68 -1.09
C ARG A 195 -15.55 -4.87 -1.90
N VAL A 196 -14.27 -5.27 -1.88
CA VAL A 196 -13.23 -4.65 -2.69
C VAL A 196 -13.59 -4.87 -4.15
N SER A 197 -13.68 -3.76 -4.88
CA SER A 197 -14.00 -3.76 -6.29
C SER A 197 -13.14 -2.74 -7.02
N ARG A 198 -13.20 -2.78 -8.34
CA ARG A 198 -12.45 -1.90 -9.24
C ARG A 198 -12.70 -0.42 -8.91
N GLY A 199 -11.63 0.31 -8.55
CA GLY A 199 -11.71 1.73 -8.22
C GLY A 199 -12.11 2.06 -6.78
N VAL A 200 -12.06 1.08 -5.87
CA VAL A 200 -12.03 1.32 -4.42
C VAL A 200 -10.67 1.91 -4.04
N LEU A 201 -10.68 2.94 -3.19
CA LEU A 201 -9.48 3.55 -2.63
C LEU A 201 -9.21 2.92 -1.26
N ILE A 202 -8.02 2.41 -1.02
CA ILE A 202 -7.66 1.78 0.26
C ILE A 202 -6.48 2.55 0.86
N ALA A 203 -6.72 3.20 1.99
CA ALA A 203 -5.72 3.93 2.77
C ALA A 203 -5.23 3.04 3.91
N VAL A 204 -3.96 2.64 3.88
CA VAL A 204 -3.42 1.65 4.82
C VAL A 204 -2.33 2.26 5.69
N GLY A 205 -2.60 2.38 6.99
CA GLY A 205 -1.60 2.71 8.00
C GLY A 205 -0.78 1.47 8.37
N ARG A 206 0.53 1.52 8.13
CA ARG A 206 1.46 0.43 8.42
C ARG A 206 2.21 0.68 9.73
N PRO A 207 2.22 -0.29 10.66
CA PRO A 207 3.11 -0.24 11.82
C PRO A 207 4.57 -0.34 11.37
N ASP A 208 5.49 0.19 12.15
CA ASP A 208 6.92 0.20 11.81
C ASP A 208 7.55 -1.18 12.03
N GLY A 209 7.50 -2.08 11.04
CA GLY A 209 8.06 -3.43 11.15
C GLY A 209 9.59 -3.47 11.07
N ARG A 210 10.27 -2.32 11.06
CA ARG A 210 11.70 -2.27 11.45
C ARG A 210 11.90 -2.67 12.91
N LEU A 211 10.87 -2.50 13.75
CA LEU A 211 10.83 -2.98 15.12
C LEU A 211 10.40 -4.45 15.14
N CYS A 212 11.19 -5.32 15.75
CA CYS A 212 10.96 -6.77 15.69
C CYS A 212 9.59 -7.17 16.27
N CYS A 213 9.12 -6.49 17.31
CA CYS A 213 7.80 -6.78 17.88
C CYS A 213 6.62 -6.43 16.96
N LEU A 214 6.83 -5.56 15.95
CA LEU A 214 5.79 -5.11 15.02
C LEU A 214 5.95 -5.72 13.62
N ALA A 215 7.10 -6.32 13.32
CA ALA A 215 7.37 -6.96 12.03
C ALA A 215 6.28 -7.97 11.64
N LYS A 216 5.81 -8.77 12.62
CA LYS A 216 4.69 -9.70 12.42
C LYS A 216 3.40 -8.97 12.04
N THR A 217 3.05 -7.91 12.75
CA THR A 217 1.82 -7.13 12.50
C THR A 217 1.88 -6.42 11.15
N GLU A 218 3.03 -5.86 10.78
CA GLU A 218 3.23 -5.25 9.47
C GLU A 218 3.11 -6.30 8.35
N ALA A 219 3.76 -7.45 8.50
CA ALA A 219 3.69 -8.56 7.55
C ALA A 219 2.24 -9.08 7.37
N SER A 220 1.48 -9.24 8.45
CA SER A 220 0.07 -9.64 8.38
C SER A 220 -0.79 -8.60 7.64
N LEU A 221 -0.54 -7.32 7.87
CA LEU A 221 -1.27 -6.25 7.19
C LEU A 221 -0.87 -6.12 5.70
N ILE A 222 0.40 -6.35 5.35
CA ILE A 222 0.84 -6.46 3.95
C ILE A 222 0.17 -7.65 3.28
N LEU A 223 0.06 -8.79 3.95
CA LEU A 223 -0.65 -9.96 3.43
C LEU A 223 -2.13 -9.63 3.16
N ALA A 224 -2.79 -8.94 4.08
CA ALA A 224 -4.17 -8.49 3.89
C ALA A 224 -4.30 -7.52 2.70
N CYS A 225 -3.34 -6.62 2.51
CA CYS A 225 -3.28 -5.75 1.33
C CYS A 225 -3.08 -6.54 0.03
N LYS A 226 -2.19 -7.54 0.04
CA LYS A 226 -1.98 -8.42 -1.12
C LYS A 226 -3.24 -9.20 -1.47
N GLN A 227 -3.98 -9.70 -0.47
CA GLN A 227 -5.28 -10.34 -0.68
C GLN A 227 -6.27 -9.38 -1.33
N ALA A 228 -6.37 -8.13 -0.84
CA ALA A 228 -7.23 -7.12 -1.45
C ALA A 228 -6.80 -6.75 -2.89
N ALA A 229 -5.49 -6.62 -3.13
CA ALA A 229 -4.95 -6.31 -4.46
C ALA A 229 -5.19 -7.45 -5.46
N PHE A 230 -5.17 -8.71 -5.00
CA PHE A 230 -5.41 -9.88 -5.83
C PHE A 230 -6.88 -10.06 -6.24
N ILE A 231 -7.81 -9.31 -5.64
CA ILE A 231 -9.21 -9.22 -6.09
C ILE A 231 -9.27 -8.29 -7.31
N ALA A 232 -8.47 -8.61 -8.32
CA ALA A 232 -8.48 -8.03 -9.64
C ALA A 232 -9.06 -9.06 -10.60
N ASN A 233 -9.94 -8.62 -11.50
CA ASN A 233 -10.52 -9.53 -12.48
C ASN A 233 -9.56 -9.65 -13.69
N PRO A 234 -9.01 -10.85 -13.97
CA PRO A 234 -8.04 -11.05 -15.03
C PRO A 234 -8.62 -10.81 -16.43
N ALA A 235 -9.94 -10.95 -16.62
CA ALA A 235 -10.62 -10.73 -17.90
C ALA A 235 -10.57 -9.26 -18.39
N TYR A 236 -10.12 -8.33 -17.54
CA TYR A 236 -10.01 -6.91 -17.88
C TYR A 236 -8.56 -6.41 -17.86
N SER A 237 -7.57 -7.28 -17.60
CA SER A 237 -6.15 -6.88 -17.56
C SER A 237 -5.67 -6.64 -18.98
N MET A 238 -5.46 -5.37 -19.34
CA MET A 238 -4.84 -4.99 -20.60
C MET A 238 -3.40 -4.59 -20.31
N ALA A 239 -2.44 -5.41 -20.76
CA ALA A 239 -0.98 -5.22 -20.91
C ALA A 239 -0.15 -4.64 -19.75
N ASP A 240 -0.74 -3.94 -18.79
CA ASP A 240 -0.09 -3.30 -17.66
C ASP A 240 -0.98 -3.54 -16.43
N ASP A 241 -0.49 -4.30 -15.44
CA ASP A 241 -1.22 -4.84 -14.28
C ASP A 241 -1.87 -3.78 -13.35
N SER A 242 -1.83 -2.50 -13.72
CA SER A 242 -2.27 -1.35 -12.94
C SER A 242 -3.79 -1.05 -13.04
N GLY A 243 -4.52 -1.79 -13.88
CA GLY A 243 -5.86 -1.41 -14.35
C GLY A 243 -7.07 -1.79 -13.49
N ASN A 244 -7.01 -2.89 -12.72
CA ASN A 244 -8.20 -3.58 -12.22
C ASN A 244 -8.25 -3.85 -10.72
N ALA A 245 -7.21 -3.48 -9.99
CA ALA A 245 -7.14 -3.64 -8.55
C ALA A 245 -7.74 -2.42 -7.82
N PRO A 246 -8.05 -2.53 -6.53
CA PRO A 246 -8.17 -1.35 -5.68
C PRO A 246 -6.89 -0.50 -5.73
N GLU A 247 -7.03 0.82 -5.62
CA GLU A 247 -5.88 1.71 -5.46
C GLU A 247 -5.47 1.70 -3.99
N ILE A 248 -4.43 0.92 -3.67
CA ILE A 248 -3.89 0.83 -2.32
C ILE A 248 -2.77 1.85 -2.15
N VAL A 249 -2.94 2.76 -1.19
CA VAL A 249 -1.92 3.67 -0.72
C VAL A 249 -1.56 3.29 0.70
N SER A 250 -0.27 3.01 0.93
CA SER A 250 0.21 2.69 2.27
C SER A 250 1.04 3.82 2.85
N LEU A 251 0.97 3.99 4.16
CA LEU A 251 1.60 5.08 4.89
C LEU A 251 2.18 4.54 6.19
N GLY A 252 3.47 4.75 6.43
CA GLY A 252 4.15 4.22 7.61
C GLY A 252 5.61 4.65 7.67
N HIS A 253 6.30 4.30 8.75
CA HIS A 253 7.69 4.70 8.98
C HIS A 253 8.74 3.78 8.34
N ASN A 254 8.36 2.53 8.08
CA ASN A 254 9.17 1.59 7.32
C ASN A 254 9.14 1.99 5.84
N PRO A 255 10.28 2.35 5.20
CA PRO A 255 10.33 2.81 3.82
C PRO A 255 10.10 1.71 2.77
N PHE A 256 10.05 0.44 3.17
CA PHE A 256 9.82 -0.69 2.27
C PHE A 256 8.47 -0.55 1.54
N LYS A 257 8.48 -0.56 0.20
CA LYS A 257 7.27 -0.54 -0.63
C LYS A 257 6.82 -1.98 -0.97
N PRO A 258 5.65 -2.45 -0.51
CA PRO A 258 5.19 -3.81 -0.80
C PRO A 258 4.68 -3.92 -2.25
N ALA A 259 4.84 -5.09 -2.85
CA ALA A 259 4.20 -5.42 -4.12
C ALA A 259 2.66 -5.32 -4.00
N GLY A 260 2.01 -4.80 -5.04
CA GLY A 260 0.56 -4.58 -5.09
C GLY A 260 0.08 -3.26 -4.47
N VAL A 261 0.98 -2.47 -3.86
CA VAL A 261 0.67 -1.12 -3.38
C VAL A 261 1.07 -0.10 -4.44
N VAL A 262 0.11 0.74 -4.87
CA VAL A 262 0.32 1.76 -5.91
C VAL A 262 1.33 2.80 -5.44
N SER A 263 1.10 3.35 -4.25
CA SER A 263 1.95 4.38 -3.64
C SER A 263 2.24 4.07 -2.18
N HIS A 264 3.50 4.24 -1.77
CA HIS A 264 3.91 4.14 -0.38
C HIS A 264 4.53 5.47 0.04
N ILE A 265 4.01 6.06 1.11
CA ILE A 265 4.51 7.31 1.66
C ILE A 265 5.23 6.98 2.97
N ALA A 266 6.56 7.04 2.91
CA ALA A 266 7.42 6.81 4.06
C ALA A 266 7.43 8.05 4.96
N LEU A 267 7.03 7.87 6.22
CA LEU A 267 7.07 8.92 7.23
C LEU A 267 8.49 9.11 7.78
N PRO A 268 8.86 10.35 8.15
CA PRO A 268 10.19 10.62 8.68
C PRO A 268 10.41 9.90 10.01
N SER A 269 11.53 9.20 10.12
CA SER A 269 11.96 8.51 11.35
C SER A 269 13.26 9.06 11.94
N SER A 270 13.85 10.08 11.32
CA SER A 270 15.15 10.64 11.69
C SER A 270 15.17 11.32 13.07
N GLN A 271 14.02 11.75 13.58
CA GLN A 271 13.92 12.51 14.83
C GLN A 271 13.79 11.62 16.08
N ARG A 272 13.55 10.31 15.92
CA ARG A 272 13.57 9.35 17.02
C ARG A 272 14.93 8.66 17.11
N ARG A 273 15.32 8.27 18.34
CA ARG A 273 16.45 7.37 18.53
C ARG A 273 16.08 5.98 17.98
N ARG A 274 17.07 5.30 17.40
CA ARG A 274 16.92 3.90 16.95
C ARG A 274 16.77 2.99 18.17
N PHE A 275 15.92 1.98 18.06
CA PHE A 275 15.82 0.90 19.04
C PHE A 275 17.00 -0.06 18.88
N VAL A 276 17.24 -0.90 19.90
CA VAL A 276 18.37 -1.84 19.85
C VAL A 276 18.17 -2.83 18.71
N ASP A 277 16.94 -3.26 18.45
CA ASP A 277 16.60 -4.16 17.34
C ASP A 277 17.06 -3.63 15.99
N GLU A 278 16.87 -2.33 15.74
CA GLU A 278 17.27 -1.70 14.48
C GLU A 278 18.80 -1.69 14.34
N LEU A 279 19.51 -1.38 15.44
CA LEU A 279 20.97 -1.36 15.47
C LEU A 279 21.59 -2.77 15.37
N VAL A 280 20.97 -3.75 16.03
CA VAL A 280 21.39 -5.15 16.00
C VAL A 280 21.18 -5.72 14.61
N TYR A 281 20.04 -5.44 13.98
CA TYR A 281 19.77 -5.84 12.60
C TYR A 281 20.79 -5.23 11.63
N GLU A 282 21.02 -3.92 11.71
CA GLU A 282 21.98 -3.21 10.85
C GLU A 282 23.39 -3.78 10.98
N LYS A 283 23.90 -3.93 12.21
CA LYS A 283 25.24 -4.48 12.46
C LYS A 283 25.38 -5.93 12.01
N LEU A 284 24.38 -6.78 12.27
CA LEU A 284 24.44 -8.18 11.86
C LEU A 284 24.34 -8.30 10.33
N HIS A 285 23.56 -7.43 9.69
CA HIS A 285 23.50 -7.36 8.23
C HIS A 285 24.84 -6.85 7.63
N GLU A 286 25.49 -5.86 8.25
CA GLU A 286 26.83 -5.41 7.85
C GLU A 286 27.84 -6.57 7.93
N VAL A 287 27.86 -7.29 9.05
CA VAL A 287 28.74 -8.46 9.24
C VAL A 287 28.43 -9.58 8.24
N GLN A 288 27.16 -9.88 7.97
CA GLN A 288 26.78 -10.85 6.94
C GLN A 288 27.19 -10.40 5.53
N GLY A 289 27.02 -9.11 5.21
CA GLY A 289 27.49 -8.51 3.97
C GLY A 289 29.00 -8.64 3.80
N GLU A 290 29.78 -8.43 4.86
CA GLU A 290 31.23 -8.62 4.83
C GLU A 290 31.64 -10.08 4.68
N LEU A 291 30.96 -11.01 5.38
CA LEU A 291 31.22 -12.46 5.25
C LEU A 291 30.88 -12.98 3.85
N THR A 292 29.80 -12.48 3.24
CA THR A 292 29.37 -12.89 1.89
C THR A 292 30.22 -12.27 0.77
N LEU A 293 30.76 -11.06 0.98
CA LEU A 293 31.63 -10.40 -0.01
C LEU A 293 33.11 -10.80 0.10
N LYS A 294 33.57 -11.32 1.24
CA LYS A 294 34.96 -11.75 1.44
C LYS A 294 35.12 -13.19 1.97
N PRO A 295 34.33 -14.19 1.52
CA PRO A 295 34.47 -15.57 1.99
C PRO A 295 35.85 -16.11 1.65
N THR A 296 36.42 -15.70 0.51
CA THR A 296 37.76 -16.06 0.08
C THR A 296 38.86 -15.54 0.99
N ARG A 297 38.74 -14.35 1.60
CA ARG A 297 39.75 -13.87 2.55
C ARG A 297 39.67 -14.59 3.88
N VAL A 298 38.46 -14.84 4.39
CA VAL A 298 38.29 -15.56 5.66
C VAL A 298 38.70 -17.02 5.52
N LEU A 299 38.25 -17.72 4.47
CA LEU A 299 38.71 -19.08 4.18
C LEU A 299 40.20 -19.11 3.87
N ASN A 300 40.76 -18.19 3.08
CA ASN A 300 42.20 -18.17 2.81
C ASN A 300 43.00 -17.89 4.07
N THR A 301 42.52 -17.04 4.99
CA THR A 301 43.24 -16.74 6.24
C THR A 301 43.20 -17.91 7.21
N ILE A 302 42.07 -18.60 7.32
CA ILE A 302 41.92 -19.80 8.16
C ILE A 302 42.74 -20.95 7.58
N THR A 303 42.65 -21.20 6.27
CA THR A 303 43.43 -22.25 5.60
C THR A 303 44.92 -21.94 5.62
N THR A 304 45.36 -20.70 5.36
CA THR A 304 46.78 -20.35 5.47
C THR A 304 47.28 -20.45 6.91
N ARG A 305 46.55 -19.98 7.93
CA ARG A 305 46.99 -20.15 9.33
C ARG A 305 47.14 -21.62 9.72
N MET A 306 46.15 -22.46 9.43
CA MET A 306 46.24 -23.91 9.69
C MET A 306 47.35 -24.59 8.89
N LEU A 307 47.53 -24.23 7.61
CA LEU A 307 48.64 -24.74 6.80
C LEU A 307 49.99 -24.33 7.38
N THR A 308 50.13 -23.09 7.84
CA THR A 308 51.40 -22.58 8.38
C THR A 308 51.75 -23.25 9.71
N GLU A 309 50.75 -23.48 10.58
CA GLU A 309 50.94 -24.22 11.84
C GLU A 309 51.25 -25.71 11.64
N LEU A 310 50.57 -26.37 10.70
CA LEU A 310 50.79 -27.79 10.42
C LEU A 310 52.12 -28.04 9.68
N THR A 311 52.54 -27.11 8.83
CA THR A 311 53.84 -27.20 8.13
C THR A 311 55.02 -26.84 9.02
N SER A 312 54.88 -25.92 9.97
CA SER A 312 55.93 -25.59 10.94
C SER A 312 56.23 -26.75 11.91
N HIS A 313 55.26 -27.63 12.15
CA HIS A 313 55.42 -28.83 12.98
C HIS A 313 55.80 -30.09 12.19
N GLY A 314 56.13 -29.99 10.89
CA GLY A 314 56.62 -31.11 10.08
C GLY A 314 55.54 -32.07 9.55
N TYR A 315 54.24 -31.79 9.77
CA TYR A 315 53.13 -32.66 9.37
C TYR A 315 52.63 -32.40 7.94
N ARG A 316 53.52 -32.39 6.95
CA ARG A 316 53.17 -32.07 5.55
C ARG A 316 52.14 -33.02 4.92
N SER A 317 52.19 -34.32 5.23
CA SER A 317 51.23 -35.30 4.72
C SER A 317 49.85 -35.14 5.36
N LEU A 318 49.81 -34.81 6.66
CA LEU A 318 48.58 -34.60 7.42
C LEU A 318 47.87 -33.29 7.05
N ALA A 319 48.63 -32.24 6.73
CA ALA A 319 48.09 -30.98 6.20
C ALA A 319 47.32 -31.19 4.88
N HIS A 320 47.86 -31.99 3.97
CA HIS A 320 47.18 -32.34 2.72
C HIS A 320 45.92 -33.20 2.94
N GLN A 321 45.92 -34.08 3.95
CA GLN A 321 44.75 -34.89 4.31
C GLN A 321 43.67 -34.05 5.01
N ALA A 322 44.07 -33.12 5.88
CA ALA A 322 43.17 -32.18 6.55
C ALA A 322 42.50 -31.22 5.56
N LEU A 323 43.22 -30.75 4.52
CA LEU A 323 42.64 -29.97 3.42
C LEU A 323 41.52 -30.71 2.70
N ARG A 324 41.72 -32.00 2.38
CA ARG A 324 40.67 -32.83 1.77
C ARG A 324 39.50 -33.10 2.73
N GLY A 325 39.78 -33.24 4.02
CA GLY A 325 38.75 -33.42 5.06
C GLY A 325 37.91 -32.15 5.30
N ILE A 326 38.54 -30.97 5.29
CA ILE A 326 37.86 -29.67 5.45
C ILE A 326 37.01 -29.36 4.22
N GLU A 327 37.48 -29.65 3.00
CA GLU A 327 36.66 -29.56 1.79
C GLU A 327 35.38 -30.40 1.89
N ALA A 328 35.49 -31.65 2.39
CA ALA A 328 34.33 -32.53 2.58
C ALA A 328 33.39 -32.06 3.71
N SER A 329 33.94 -31.50 4.79
CA SER A 329 33.18 -31.03 5.96
C SER A 329 32.42 -29.73 5.69
N VAL A 330 33.04 -28.80 4.96
CA VAL A 330 32.43 -27.53 4.52
C VAL A 330 31.35 -27.80 3.47
N LEU A 331 31.56 -28.77 2.56
CA LEU A 331 30.51 -29.29 1.67
C LEU A 331 29.32 -29.85 2.46
N PHE A 332 29.57 -30.64 3.52
CA PHE A 332 28.52 -31.26 4.32
C PHE A 332 27.71 -30.24 5.15
N HIS A 333 28.37 -29.21 5.69
CA HIS A 333 27.67 -28.15 6.42
C HIS A 333 26.93 -27.16 5.51
N ALA A 334 27.49 -26.83 4.33
CA ALA A 334 26.81 -25.98 3.35
C ALA A 334 25.54 -26.63 2.77
N PHE A 335 25.50 -27.96 2.65
CA PHE A 335 24.32 -28.70 2.20
C PHE A 335 23.25 -28.90 3.28
N LYS A 336 23.61 -28.84 4.56
CA LYS A 336 22.68 -29.03 5.68
C LYS A 336 21.81 -27.79 5.97
N GLU A 337 22.17 -26.62 5.45
CA GLU A 337 21.43 -25.37 5.61
C GLU A 337 20.57 -24.96 4.39
N LEU A 338 20.42 -25.83 3.38
CA LEU A 338 19.43 -25.59 2.33
C LEU A 338 18.01 -25.74 2.92
N PRO A 339 17.07 -24.83 2.61
CA PRO A 339 15.73 -24.87 3.17
C PRO A 339 15.01 -26.17 2.79
N MET A 340 14.35 -26.78 3.77
CA MET A 340 13.44 -27.91 3.60
C MET A 340 12.33 -27.56 2.59
N GLY A 341 12.55 -27.93 1.32
CA GLY A 341 11.60 -27.71 0.24
C GLY A 341 11.91 -28.45 -1.07
N ALA A 342 13.07 -29.09 -1.21
CA ALA A 342 13.43 -29.84 -2.42
C ALA A 342 13.59 -31.34 -2.13
N HIS A 343 12.47 -32.08 -2.15
CA HIS A 343 12.49 -33.53 -2.30
C HIS A 343 11.51 -33.95 -3.40
N PHE A 344 12.03 -34.31 -4.57
CA PHE A 344 11.85 -35.65 -5.15
C PHE A 344 12.75 -35.79 -6.39
N ILE A 345 13.83 -36.56 -6.28
CA ILE A 345 14.49 -37.17 -7.44
C ILE A 345 14.30 -38.68 -7.27
N PRO A 346 13.62 -39.37 -8.20
CA PRO A 346 13.39 -40.81 -8.14
C PRO A 346 14.70 -41.61 -8.11
N ARG A 347 14.61 -42.79 -7.50
CA ARG A 347 15.73 -43.58 -6.96
C ARG A 347 16.47 -44.45 -7.99
N GLU A 348 16.27 -44.25 -9.30
CA GLU A 348 16.67 -45.24 -10.31
C GLU A 348 17.97 -44.95 -11.10
N ASP A 349 18.50 -43.73 -11.12
CA ASP A 349 19.69 -43.41 -11.96
C ASP A 349 21.00 -43.25 -11.15
N ARG A 350 21.49 -44.33 -10.55
CA ARG A 350 22.75 -44.31 -9.77
C ARG A 350 23.99 -44.91 -10.43
N THR A 351 23.94 -45.35 -11.69
CA THR A 351 25.06 -46.13 -12.25
C THR A 351 25.96 -45.42 -13.25
N ARG A 352 25.73 -44.16 -13.63
CA ARG A 352 26.69 -43.42 -14.49
C ARG A 352 26.72 -41.93 -14.19
N ALA A 353 27.55 -41.52 -13.24
CA ALA A 353 28.01 -40.13 -13.16
C ALA A 353 29.53 -40.13 -13.03
N VAL A 354 30.19 -39.81 -14.16
CA VAL A 354 31.61 -39.47 -14.24
C VAL A 354 31.86 -38.28 -13.32
N VAL A 355 32.76 -38.43 -12.36
CA VAL A 355 33.12 -37.40 -11.38
C VAL A 355 33.88 -36.26 -12.08
N PRO A 356 33.34 -35.03 -12.17
CA PRO A 356 34.14 -33.86 -12.53
C PRO A 356 34.80 -33.27 -11.27
N PRO A 357 35.89 -32.50 -11.41
CA PRO A 357 36.67 -32.03 -10.27
C PRO A 357 35.82 -31.15 -9.32
N PRO A 358 35.87 -31.40 -7.99
CA PRO A 358 34.91 -30.88 -7.01
C PRO A 358 35.03 -29.38 -6.72
N ALA A 359 36.20 -28.77 -6.94
CA ALA A 359 36.44 -27.37 -6.57
C ALA A 359 35.65 -26.36 -7.43
N ALA A 360 35.50 -26.63 -8.74
CA ALA A 360 34.76 -25.75 -9.65
C ALA A 360 33.25 -25.76 -9.33
N ASN A 361 32.70 -26.93 -8.98
CA ASN A 361 31.30 -27.08 -8.60
C ASN A 361 30.99 -26.51 -7.21
N LEU A 362 31.92 -26.54 -6.26
CA LEU A 362 31.75 -25.89 -4.95
C LEU A 362 31.75 -24.36 -5.08
N ILE A 363 32.67 -23.80 -5.87
CA ILE A 363 32.70 -22.36 -6.14
C ILE A 363 31.47 -21.93 -6.96
N ALA A 364 31.01 -22.75 -7.91
CA ALA A 364 29.80 -22.50 -8.68
C ALA A 364 28.53 -22.64 -7.82
N ALA A 365 28.45 -23.59 -6.90
CA ALA A 365 27.33 -23.79 -5.99
C ALA A 365 27.27 -22.69 -4.92
N ILE A 366 28.42 -22.30 -4.34
CA ILE A 366 28.50 -21.14 -3.43
C ILE A 366 28.14 -19.86 -4.18
N ARG A 367 28.60 -19.69 -5.44
CA ARG A 367 28.14 -18.58 -6.30
C ARG A 367 26.64 -18.66 -6.58
N ALA A 368 26.08 -19.82 -6.89
CA ALA A 368 24.65 -19.97 -7.19
C ALA A 368 23.77 -19.72 -5.96
N SER A 369 24.16 -20.21 -4.78
CA SER A 369 23.46 -19.98 -3.51
C SER A 369 23.61 -18.53 -3.02
N SER A 370 24.79 -17.93 -3.19
CA SER A 370 24.98 -16.50 -2.89
C SER A 370 24.28 -15.59 -3.90
N VAL A 371 24.15 -15.99 -5.17
CA VAL A 371 23.35 -15.27 -6.18
C VAL A 371 21.85 -15.41 -5.90
N MET A 372 21.36 -16.57 -5.47
CA MET A 372 19.95 -16.74 -5.04
C MET A 372 19.60 -15.93 -3.78
N LEU A 373 20.52 -15.81 -2.81
CA LEU A 373 20.34 -14.91 -1.65
C LEU A 373 20.44 -13.43 -2.04
N ARG A 374 21.19 -13.11 -3.09
CA ARG A 374 21.42 -11.74 -3.58
C ARG A 374 20.31 -11.24 -4.52
N GLU A 375 19.54 -12.14 -5.14
CA GLU A 375 18.39 -11.77 -5.99
C GLU A 375 17.12 -11.46 -5.18
N THR A 376 17.03 -11.88 -3.92
CA THR A 376 15.89 -11.59 -3.04
C THR A 376 16.19 -10.55 -1.98
N ALA A 377 17.40 -10.51 -1.42
CA ALA A 377 17.78 -9.58 -0.36
C ALA A 377 18.78 -8.54 -0.88
N GLY A 378 18.29 -7.33 -1.15
CA GLY A 378 19.15 -6.16 -1.25
C GLY A 378 19.80 -5.87 0.11
N PRO A 379 21.01 -5.26 0.15
CA PRO A 379 21.67 -4.94 1.41
C PRO A 379 20.80 -3.99 2.24
N GLY A 380 20.44 -4.38 3.46
CA GLY A 380 19.60 -3.57 4.35
C GLY A 380 18.11 -3.60 3.97
N SER A 381 17.62 -4.74 3.49
CA SER A 381 16.21 -4.93 3.17
C SER A 381 15.32 -4.58 4.37
N ASP A 382 14.49 -3.55 4.17
CA ASP A 382 13.47 -3.14 5.12
C ASP A 382 12.21 -4.01 5.04
N ASP A 383 12.31 -5.19 4.39
CA ASP A 383 11.20 -6.15 4.28
C ASP A 383 10.85 -6.72 5.67
N PRO A 384 9.62 -6.54 6.16
CA PRO A 384 9.20 -7.08 7.45
C PRO A 384 9.23 -8.62 7.50
N HIS A 385 9.10 -9.32 6.37
CA HIS A 385 9.20 -10.78 6.35
C HIS A 385 10.63 -11.26 6.64
N GLU A 386 11.63 -10.60 6.07
CA GLU A 386 13.03 -10.90 6.33
C GLU A 386 13.41 -10.54 7.76
N ARG A 387 12.95 -9.39 8.26
CA ARG A 387 13.15 -8.99 9.66
C ARG A 387 12.50 -9.96 10.65
N LEU A 388 11.32 -10.49 10.31
CA LEU A 388 10.66 -11.51 11.14
C LEU A 388 11.46 -12.83 11.15
N ALA A 389 11.90 -13.30 9.98
CA ALA A 389 12.73 -14.51 9.88
C ALA A 389 14.09 -14.34 10.56
N PHE A 390 14.63 -13.13 10.56
CA PHE A 390 15.83 -12.77 11.30
C PHE A 390 15.59 -12.79 12.81
N ALA A 391 14.49 -12.19 13.28
CA ALA A 391 14.17 -12.13 14.71
C ALA A 391 14.09 -13.54 15.32
N THR A 392 13.61 -14.55 14.59
CA THR A 392 13.54 -15.93 15.06
C THR A 392 14.89 -16.65 15.16
N LYS A 393 15.96 -16.08 14.58
CA LYS A 393 17.32 -16.66 14.56
C LYS A 393 18.24 -16.05 15.60
N LEU A 394 17.75 -15.11 16.42
CA LEU A 394 18.57 -14.43 17.42
C LEU A 394 18.92 -15.37 18.58
N ASP A 395 20.06 -15.11 19.20
CA ASP A 395 20.48 -15.84 20.40
C ASP A 395 19.61 -15.47 21.61
N ALA A 396 19.57 -16.35 22.61
CA ALA A 396 18.72 -16.17 23.80
C ALA A 396 18.98 -14.85 24.55
N ARG A 397 20.24 -14.38 24.58
CA ARG A 397 20.58 -13.13 25.25
C ARG A 397 20.05 -11.92 24.49
N THR A 398 20.14 -11.94 23.16
CA THR A 398 19.54 -10.88 22.34
C THR A 398 18.01 -10.88 22.47
N HIS A 399 17.37 -12.04 22.47
CA HIS A 399 15.93 -12.16 22.73
C HIS A 399 15.52 -11.54 24.07
N GLU A 400 16.29 -11.77 25.15
CA GLU A 400 16.02 -11.14 26.45
C GLU A 400 16.07 -9.60 26.38
N ILE A 401 16.99 -9.04 25.59
CA ILE A 401 17.07 -7.59 25.37
C ILE A 401 15.86 -7.09 24.57
N GLN A 402 15.41 -7.84 23.55
CA GLN A 402 14.22 -7.50 22.77
C GLN A 402 12.96 -7.51 23.64
N ASP A 403 12.80 -8.51 24.48
CA ASP A 403 11.66 -8.64 25.40
C ASP A 403 11.58 -7.46 26.37
N ARG A 404 12.73 -6.96 26.83
CA ARG A 404 12.80 -5.75 27.67
C ARG A 404 12.38 -4.48 26.91
N GLN A 405 12.55 -4.44 25.59
CA GLN A 405 12.16 -3.30 24.75
C GLN A 405 10.73 -3.40 24.21
N LEU A 406 10.10 -4.57 24.28
CA LEU A 406 8.76 -4.83 23.76
C LEU A 406 7.73 -3.76 24.20
N ILE A 407 7.69 -3.47 25.49
CA ILE A 407 6.73 -2.50 26.07
C ILE A 407 6.99 -1.09 25.51
N LEU A 408 8.26 -0.69 25.39
CA LEU A 408 8.64 0.63 24.87
C LEU A 408 8.31 0.76 23.37
N GLN A 409 8.56 -0.29 22.58
CA GLN A 409 8.24 -0.32 21.16
C GLN A 409 6.74 -0.29 20.92
N GLN A 410 5.95 -1.07 21.67
CA GLN A 410 4.49 -1.05 21.62
C GLN A 410 3.93 0.31 22.05
N PHE A 411 4.49 0.93 23.09
CA PHE A 411 4.08 2.26 23.53
C PHE A 411 4.39 3.33 22.47
N TYR A 412 5.59 3.27 21.87
CA TYR A 412 5.98 4.17 20.77
C TYR A 412 5.02 4.02 19.58
N GLU A 413 4.75 2.79 19.14
CA GLU A 413 3.86 2.53 18.02
C GLU A 413 2.43 3.01 18.30
N GLY A 414 1.87 2.62 19.45
CA GLY A 414 0.48 2.93 19.79
C GLY A 414 0.21 4.41 20.12
N ARG A 415 1.25 5.21 20.40
CA ARG A 415 1.09 6.63 20.76
C ARG A 415 1.70 7.57 19.74
N VAL A 416 2.97 7.38 19.39
CA VAL A 416 3.73 8.32 18.56
C VAL A 416 3.54 7.99 17.09
N ALA A 417 3.88 6.78 16.66
CA ALA A 417 3.81 6.40 15.25
C ALA A 417 2.36 6.42 14.73
N ALA A 418 1.43 5.86 15.50
CA ALA A 418 0.00 5.89 15.19
C ALA A 418 -0.54 7.33 15.08
N LEU A 419 -0.11 8.27 15.93
CA LEU A 419 -0.51 9.67 15.83
C LEU A 419 0.06 10.35 14.59
N GLU A 420 1.32 10.11 14.25
CA GLU A 420 1.91 10.63 13.02
C GLU A 420 1.19 10.13 11.77
N ARG A 421 0.82 8.84 11.74
CA ARG A 421 0.00 8.28 10.65
C ARG A 421 -1.39 8.89 10.60
N TYR A 422 -2.05 9.04 11.75
CA TYR A 422 -3.34 9.72 11.84
C TYR A 422 -3.30 11.14 11.26
N ILE A 423 -2.33 11.95 11.69
CA ILE A 423 -2.17 13.33 11.21
C ILE A 423 -1.85 13.35 9.72
N SER A 424 -0.99 12.46 9.25
CA SER A 424 -0.64 12.37 7.83
C SER A 424 -1.85 12.03 6.96
N PHE A 425 -2.69 11.10 7.41
CA PHE A 425 -3.97 10.82 6.75
C PHE A 425 -4.91 12.03 6.78
N CYS A 426 -5.00 12.75 7.90
CA CYS A 426 -5.79 13.99 7.95
C CYS A 426 -5.32 15.01 6.92
N VAL A 427 -4.01 15.20 6.74
CA VAL A 427 -3.43 16.11 5.71
C VAL A 427 -3.79 15.64 4.30
N MET A 428 -3.60 14.35 4.01
CA MET A 428 -3.92 13.76 2.70
C MET A 428 -5.42 13.88 2.38
N PHE A 429 -6.29 13.53 3.33
CA PHE A 429 -7.74 13.60 3.15
C PHE A 429 -8.27 15.03 3.10
N HIS A 430 -7.68 15.95 3.85
CA HIS A 430 -8.01 17.37 3.73
C HIS A 430 -7.65 17.90 2.34
N ALA A 431 -6.47 17.56 1.80
CA ALA A 431 -6.11 17.92 0.44
C ALA A 431 -7.08 17.33 -0.60
N MET A 432 -7.47 16.06 -0.40
CA MET A 432 -8.47 15.39 -1.23
C MET A 432 -9.82 16.12 -1.21
N ALA A 433 -10.32 16.48 -0.02
CA ALA A 433 -11.58 17.19 0.15
C ALA A 433 -11.51 18.62 -0.37
N ALA A 434 -10.43 19.36 -0.10
CA ALA A 434 -10.24 20.73 -0.55
C ALA A 434 -10.26 20.84 -2.08
N GLU A 435 -9.58 19.93 -2.77
CA GLU A 435 -9.56 19.89 -4.22
C GLU A 435 -10.91 19.42 -4.80
N SER A 436 -11.57 18.47 -4.11
CA SER A 436 -12.91 18.00 -4.49
C SER A 436 -13.98 19.09 -4.31
N SER A 437 -13.79 19.97 -3.32
CA SER A 437 -14.77 20.99 -2.89
C SER A 437 -15.11 22.05 -3.91
N ARG A 438 -14.38 22.10 -5.02
CA ARG A 438 -14.49 23.11 -6.09
C ARG A 438 -14.92 22.46 -7.41
N PRO A 439 -16.13 21.88 -7.50
CA PRO A 439 -16.65 21.35 -8.76
C PRO A 439 -16.86 22.47 -9.79
N TRP A 440 -16.61 22.19 -11.07
CA TRP A 440 -16.84 23.15 -12.15
C TRP A 440 -18.30 23.60 -12.21
N LEU A 441 -18.55 24.88 -12.50
CA LEU A 441 -19.90 25.46 -12.68
C LEU A 441 -20.81 25.42 -11.43
N LEU A 442 -20.34 24.90 -10.30
CA LEU A 442 -21.09 24.89 -9.04
C LEU A 442 -20.35 25.70 -7.98
N ARG A 443 -21.10 26.17 -6.99
CA ARG A 443 -20.51 26.88 -5.85
C ARG A 443 -19.67 25.89 -5.04
N PRO A 444 -18.44 26.27 -4.61
CA PRO A 444 -17.67 25.42 -3.72
C PRO A 444 -18.41 25.17 -2.40
N TRP A 445 -18.35 23.94 -1.88
CA TRP A 445 -18.86 23.67 -0.54
C TRP A 445 -17.80 23.97 0.51
N ASN A 446 -18.23 24.32 1.72
CA ASN A 446 -17.29 24.63 2.79
C ASN A 446 -16.91 23.35 3.54
N ILE A 447 -15.68 22.86 3.31
CA ILE A 447 -15.15 21.66 3.97
C ILE A 447 -15.01 21.80 5.50
N ALA A 448 -15.00 23.03 6.03
CA ALA A 448 -14.94 23.29 7.46
C ALA A 448 -16.32 23.25 8.14
N ARG A 449 -17.41 23.13 7.38
CA ARG A 449 -18.78 23.03 7.90
C ARG A 449 -19.36 21.67 7.55
N SER A 450 -20.14 21.09 8.46
CA SER A 450 -21.01 19.95 8.16
C SER A 450 -22.43 20.44 7.85
N GLN A 451 -23.23 19.67 7.11
CA GLN A 451 -24.67 19.97 6.97
C GLN A 451 -25.46 19.79 8.29
N SER A 452 -24.81 19.30 9.34
CA SER A 452 -25.39 19.30 10.68
C SER A 452 -25.42 20.74 11.26
N ASN A 453 -26.29 21.59 10.72
CA ASN A 453 -27.03 22.53 11.57
C ASN A 453 -27.97 21.78 12.54
N LEU A 454 -28.08 20.45 12.40
CA LEU A 454 -28.43 19.56 13.50
C LEU A 454 -27.60 19.99 14.72
N ARG A 455 -28.27 20.63 15.68
CA ARG A 455 -27.92 20.53 17.09
C ARG A 455 -27.49 19.08 17.26
N VAL A 456 -26.20 18.87 17.54
CA VAL A 456 -25.77 17.59 18.07
C VAL A 456 -26.66 17.43 19.30
N ALA A 457 -27.75 16.67 19.16
CA ALA A 457 -28.31 16.02 20.30
C ALA A 457 -27.16 15.12 20.73
N THR A 458 -26.36 15.61 21.65
CA THR A 458 -25.53 14.79 22.52
C THR A 458 -26.47 13.99 23.42
N THR A 459 -27.52 13.39 22.87
CA THR A 459 -27.97 12.10 23.35
C THR A 459 -26.74 11.24 23.15
N ALA A 460 -26.10 10.89 24.28
CA ALA A 460 -25.18 9.78 24.33
C ALA A 460 -25.74 8.66 23.44
N ALA A 461 -24.86 7.88 22.80
CA ALA A 461 -25.28 6.63 22.18
C ALA A 461 -26.30 5.96 23.13
N PRO A 462 -27.44 5.44 22.65
CA PRO A 462 -28.39 4.76 23.51
C PRO A 462 -27.70 3.52 24.08
N VAL A 463 -26.91 3.74 25.13
CA VAL A 463 -26.50 2.72 26.07
C VAL A 463 -27.80 2.49 26.82
N SER A 464 -28.36 1.30 26.69
CA SER A 464 -29.42 0.89 27.60
C SER A 464 -28.94 1.20 29.01
N ALA A 465 -29.79 1.79 29.86
CA ALA A 465 -29.39 2.07 31.25
C ALA A 465 -28.85 0.81 31.97
N SER A 466 -29.27 -0.39 31.51
CA SER A 466 -28.73 -1.68 31.95
C SER A 466 -27.26 -1.92 31.61
N ASP A 467 -26.78 -1.43 30.47
CA ASP A 467 -25.42 -1.68 30.00
C ASP A 467 -24.44 -0.71 30.69
N ALA A 468 -24.89 0.51 30.99
CA ALA A 468 -24.10 1.47 31.76
C ALA A 468 -23.89 1.03 33.22
N SER A 469 -24.86 0.36 33.84
CA SER A 469 -24.72 -0.19 35.19
C SER A 469 -23.83 -1.44 35.23
N ASN A 470 -23.94 -2.31 34.23
CA ASN A 470 -23.17 -3.56 34.20
C ASN A 470 -21.69 -3.34 33.86
N ASP A 471 -21.38 -2.42 32.94
CA ASP A 471 -19.98 -2.11 32.57
C ASP A 471 -19.22 -1.40 33.70
N SER A 472 -19.90 -0.55 34.46
CA SER A 472 -19.26 0.15 35.59
C SER A 472 -18.94 -0.80 36.75
N GLU A 473 -19.81 -1.77 37.06
CA GLU A 473 -19.53 -2.81 38.06
C GLU A 473 -18.45 -3.82 37.63
N THR A 474 -18.46 -4.25 36.36
CA THR A 474 -17.44 -5.19 35.84
C THR A 474 -16.06 -4.53 35.76
N VAL A 475 -15.97 -3.28 35.29
CA VAL A 475 -14.68 -2.56 35.26
C VAL A 475 -14.15 -2.32 36.68
N LEU A 476 -15.02 -1.95 37.64
CA LEU A 476 -14.59 -1.76 39.03
C LEU A 476 -14.14 -3.06 39.69
N SER A 477 -14.80 -4.19 39.41
CA SER A 477 -14.42 -5.49 39.96
C SER A 477 -13.11 -6.01 39.35
N GLU A 478 -12.92 -5.91 38.03
CA GLU A 478 -11.64 -6.24 37.38
C GLU A 478 -10.49 -5.40 37.91
N THR A 479 -10.70 -4.08 38.05
CA THR A 479 -9.65 -3.17 38.51
C THR A 479 -9.27 -3.47 39.97
N ARG A 480 -10.26 -3.79 40.83
CA ARG A 480 -10.02 -4.24 42.21
C ARG A 480 -9.24 -5.56 42.27
N ILE A 481 -9.56 -6.52 41.39
CA ILE A 481 -8.84 -7.81 41.31
C ILE A 481 -7.40 -7.59 40.86
N LYS A 482 -7.17 -6.79 39.80
CA LYS A 482 -5.83 -6.46 39.29
C LYS A 482 -4.99 -5.74 40.36
N LEU A 483 -5.56 -4.76 41.08
CA LEU A 483 -4.89 -4.07 42.18
C LEU A 483 -4.54 -5.01 43.34
N ARG A 484 -5.44 -5.93 43.72
CA ARG A 484 -5.16 -6.95 44.74
C ARG A 484 -4.02 -7.89 44.32
N LEU A 485 -4.02 -8.36 43.07
CA LEU A 485 -2.95 -9.19 42.52
C LEU A 485 -1.61 -8.44 42.50
N MET A 486 -1.63 -7.14 42.15
CA MET A 486 -0.44 -6.29 42.17
C MET A 486 0.10 -6.13 43.59
N ALA A 487 -0.77 -5.88 44.57
CA ALA A 487 -0.40 -5.78 45.98
C ALA A 487 0.18 -7.08 46.55
N ILE A 488 -0.38 -8.24 46.16
CA ILE A 488 0.14 -9.56 46.53
C ILE A 488 1.55 -9.78 45.94
N LYS A 489 1.74 -9.47 44.64
CA LYS A 489 3.06 -9.53 44.00
C LYS A 489 4.06 -8.61 44.70
N LEU A 490 3.67 -7.40 45.05
CA LEU A 490 4.53 -6.44 45.75
C LEU A 490 4.96 -6.94 47.14
N ARG A 491 4.02 -7.48 47.93
CA ARG A 491 4.33 -8.08 49.25
C ARG A 491 5.31 -9.25 49.12
N ARG A 492 5.17 -10.06 48.08
CA ARG A 492 6.06 -11.21 47.84
C ARG A 492 7.48 -10.77 47.48
N ILE A 493 7.62 -9.69 46.72
CA ILE A 493 8.92 -9.08 46.41
C ILE A 493 9.56 -8.53 47.69
N ILE A 494 8.79 -7.80 48.51
CA ILE A 494 9.28 -7.21 49.77
C ILE A 494 9.68 -8.30 50.77
N SER A 495 9.01 -9.46 50.83
CA SER A 495 9.39 -10.56 51.73
C SER A 495 10.64 -11.33 51.28
N HIS A 496 11.11 -11.12 50.05
CA HIS A 496 12.31 -11.75 49.50
C HIS A 496 13.51 -10.80 49.43
N MET A 497 13.31 -9.52 49.79
CA MET A 497 14.36 -8.54 50.03
C MET A 497 14.60 -8.44 51.54
#